data_AF-A0A399HEN4-F1
#
_entry.id   AF-A0A399HEN4-F1
#
_cell.length_a   1.000
_cell.length_b   1.000
_cell.length_c   1.000
_cell.angle_alpha   90.00
_cell.angle_beta   90.00
_cell.angle_gamma   90.00
#
_symmetry.space_group_name_H-M   'P 1'
#
loop_
_entity.id
_entity.type
_entity.pdbx_description
1 polymer ?
#
loop_
_entity_poly.entity_id
_entity_poly.type
_entity_poly.pdbx_seq_one_letter_code
_entity_poly.pdbx_strand_id
1 'polypeptide(L)'
;MVFHAVIAADVQGRIRHWDEGAERLFGHRSGEALGRSLDLVVPEHLREAHWAGFHRAMAHPEVKDLAADLPVLCADGEVRTYAGRLLVISDGLGTALGATAVYASEGSTGVAPFG
;
A
#
# COMPACT_ATOMS: atom_id res chain seq x y z
N MET A 1 -21.18 0.00 -7.20
CA MET A 1 -21.05 1.06 -6.18
C MET A 1 -19.58 1.11 -5.82
N VAL A 2 -18.93 2.24 -6.06
CA VAL A 2 -17.50 2.42 -5.77
C VAL A 2 -17.28 2.27 -4.28
N PHE A 3 -16.26 1.51 -3.90
CA PHE A 3 -15.80 1.39 -2.53
C PHE A 3 -14.28 1.57 -2.48
N HIS A 4 -13.74 1.70 -1.26
CA HIS A 4 -12.32 1.96 -1.05
C HIS A 4 -11.72 0.89 -0.16
N ALA A 5 -10.41 0.70 -0.27
CA ALA A 5 -9.60 -0.04 0.68
C ALA A 5 -8.62 0.90 1.36
N VAL A 6 -8.44 0.74 2.67
CA VAL A 6 -7.43 1.44 3.46
C VAL A 6 -6.55 0.42 4.15
N ILE A 7 -5.24 0.52 3.92
CA ILE A 7 -4.23 -0.30 4.60
C ILE A 7 -3.17 0.60 5.21
N ALA A 8 -2.57 0.16 6.31
CA ALA A 8 -1.41 0.84 6.87
C ALA A 8 -0.38 -0.17 7.37
N ALA A 9 0.88 0.21 7.28
CA ALA A 9 2.02 -0.55 7.78
C ALA A 9 2.92 0.33 8.65
N ASP A 10 3.60 -0.29 9.61
CA ASP A 10 4.63 0.39 10.41
C ASP A 10 5.92 0.64 9.62
N VAL A 11 6.92 1.26 10.24
CA VAL A 11 8.22 1.56 9.62
C VAL A 11 9.01 0.34 9.15
N GLN A 12 8.67 -0.88 9.59
CA GLN A 12 9.26 -2.12 9.09
C GLN A 12 8.42 -2.74 7.96
N GLY A 13 7.37 -2.04 7.52
CA GLY A 13 6.41 -2.52 6.52
C GLY A 13 5.58 -3.72 7.00
N ARG A 14 5.39 -3.88 8.32
CA ARG A 14 4.40 -4.84 8.84
C ARG A 14 3.02 -4.20 8.83
N ILE A 15 2.05 -4.90 8.26
CA ILE A 15 0.67 -4.45 8.15
C ILE A 15 0.06 -4.31 9.55
N ARG A 16 -0.41 -3.11 9.88
CA ARG A 16 -1.07 -2.76 11.16
C ARG A 16 -2.53 -2.39 11.00
N HIS A 17 -2.98 -2.08 9.79
CA HIS A 17 -4.37 -1.81 9.47
C HIS A 17 -4.76 -2.47 8.16
N TRP A 18 -5.96 -3.03 8.13
CA TRP A 18 -6.56 -3.72 7.00
C TRP A 18 -8.07 -3.67 7.16
N ASP A 19 -8.76 -2.89 6.32
CA ASP A 19 -10.22 -2.72 6.40
C ASP A 19 -10.99 -3.74 5.54
N GLU A 20 -12.32 -3.73 5.67
CA GLU A 20 -13.21 -4.58 4.87
C GLU A 20 -13.08 -4.31 3.36
N GLY A 21 -12.71 -3.07 3.01
CA GLY A 21 -12.39 -2.69 1.65
C GLY A 21 -11.22 -3.47 1.08
N ALA A 22 -10.12 -3.55 1.84
CA ALA A 22 -8.92 -4.30 1.51
C ALA A 22 -9.19 -5.81 1.43
N GLU A 23 -10.03 -6.35 2.33
CA GLU A 23 -10.48 -7.75 2.23
C GLU A 23 -11.19 -8.01 0.89
N ARG A 24 -12.10 -7.12 0.49
CA ARG A 24 -12.86 -7.25 -0.76
C ARG A 24 -12.00 -7.02 -1.99
N LEU A 25 -11.05 -6.09 -1.95
CA LEU A 25 -10.21 -5.73 -3.07
C LEU A 25 -9.09 -6.74 -3.32
N PHE A 26 -8.39 -7.14 -2.25
CA PHE A 26 -7.19 -7.96 -2.36
C PHE A 26 -7.44 -9.44 -2.06
N GLY A 27 -8.59 -9.79 -1.49
CA GLY A 27 -8.99 -11.17 -1.21
C GLY A 27 -8.39 -11.78 0.06
N HIS A 28 -7.51 -11.06 0.77
CA HIS A 28 -6.97 -11.49 2.07
C HIS A 28 -7.86 -11.03 3.22
N ARG A 29 -8.17 -11.93 4.14
CA ARG A 29 -8.86 -11.57 5.39
C ARG A 29 -7.92 -10.75 6.27
N SER A 30 -8.46 -9.84 7.08
CA SER A 30 -7.69 -9.07 8.07
C SER A 30 -6.84 -9.96 8.99
N GLY A 31 -7.41 -11.08 9.46
CA GLY A 31 -6.69 -12.06 10.28
C GLY A 31 -5.51 -12.76 9.58
N GLU A 32 -5.48 -12.74 8.24
CA GLU A 32 -4.38 -13.25 7.43
C GLU A 32 -3.36 -12.15 7.12
N ALA A 33 -3.80 -10.89 7.01
CA ALA A 33 -2.95 -9.78 6.60
C ALA A 33 -2.21 -9.12 7.77
N LEU A 34 -2.87 -8.93 8.91
CA LEU A 34 -2.31 -8.20 10.05
C LEU A 34 -1.03 -8.88 10.58
N GLY A 35 0.02 -8.08 10.77
CA GLY A 35 1.33 -8.52 11.24
C GLY A 35 2.26 -9.09 10.15
N ARG A 36 1.75 -9.37 8.95
CA ARG A 36 2.57 -9.79 7.80
C ARG A 36 3.26 -8.60 7.15
N SER A 37 4.27 -8.92 6.33
CA SER A 37 4.96 -7.97 5.45
C SER A 37 4.01 -7.45 4.36
N LEU A 38 4.25 -6.23 3.90
CA LEU A 38 3.65 -5.67 2.66
C LEU A 38 3.91 -6.55 1.43
N ASP A 39 4.93 -7.42 1.44
CA ASP A 39 5.17 -8.43 0.40
C ASP A 39 3.96 -9.33 0.09
N LEU A 40 3.00 -9.40 1.02
CA LEU A 40 1.70 -10.05 0.82
C LEU A 40 0.97 -9.52 -0.41
N VAL A 41 1.01 -8.20 -0.61
CA VAL A 41 0.29 -7.51 -1.68
C VAL A 41 1.21 -6.93 -2.75
N VAL A 42 2.54 -6.97 -2.55
CA VAL A 42 3.51 -6.48 -3.52
C VAL A 42 3.96 -7.64 -4.42
N PRO A 43 3.74 -7.56 -5.76
CA PRO A 43 4.23 -8.57 -6.69
C PRO A 43 5.74 -8.79 -6.57
N GLU A 44 6.19 -10.05 -6.63
CA GLU A 44 7.60 -10.44 -6.40
C GLU A 44 8.61 -9.56 -7.16
N HIS A 45 8.38 -9.39 -8.46
CA HIS A 45 9.26 -8.64 -9.35
C HIS A 45 9.33 -7.13 -9.05
N LEU A 46 8.44 -6.59 -8.22
CA LEU A 46 8.41 -5.19 -7.82
C LEU A 46 8.90 -4.96 -6.40
N ARG A 47 9.17 -6.01 -5.61
CA ARG A 47 9.54 -5.89 -4.20
C ARG A 47 10.79 -5.04 -3.99
N GLU A 48 11.82 -5.21 -4.80
CA GLU A 48 13.04 -4.42 -4.70
C GLU A 48 12.75 -2.91 -4.87
N ALA A 49 12.03 -2.53 -5.93
CA ALA A 49 11.67 -1.15 -6.20
C ALA A 49 10.73 -0.57 -5.12
N HIS A 50 9.75 -1.37 -4.69
CA HIS A 50 8.84 -1.03 -3.61
C HIS A 50 9.60 -0.71 -2.31
N TRP A 51 10.46 -1.62 -1.86
CA TRP A 51 11.20 -1.45 -0.60
C TRP A 51 12.21 -0.32 -0.67
N ALA A 52 12.86 -0.10 -1.82
CA ALA A 52 13.70 1.07 -2.02
C ALA A 52 12.89 2.38 -1.87
N GLY A 53 11.69 2.44 -2.46
CA GLY A 53 10.77 3.57 -2.29
C GLY A 53 10.30 3.76 -0.86
N PHE A 54 9.89 2.67 -0.21
CA PHE A 54 9.39 2.64 1.16
C PHE A 54 10.45 3.11 2.16
N HIS A 55 11.68 2.57 2.11
CA HIS A 55 12.76 2.97 3.00
C HIS A 55 13.16 4.43 2.79
N ARG A 56 13.23 4.90 1.53
CA ARG A 56 13.43 6.33 1.26
C ARG A 56 12.31 7.17 1.86
N ALA A 57 11.08 6.69 1.87
CA ALA A 57 9.94 7.40 2.46
C ALA A 57 10.00 7.47 3.99
N MET A 58 10.44 6.40 4.64
CA MET A 58 10.62 6.39 6.10
C MET A 58 11.81 7.27 6.54
N ALA A 59 12.89 7.32 5.75
CA ALA A 59 14.05 8.16 6.04
C ALA A 59 13.82 9.66 5.81
N HIS A 60 12.91 9.99 4.89
CA HIS A 60 12.61 11.35 4.44
C HIS A 60 11.09 11.55 4.40
N PRO A 61 10.44 11.64 5.57
CA PRO A 61 8.97 11.64 5.67
C PRO A 61 8.33 12.95 5.23
N GLU A 62 9.11 13.98 4.87
CA GLU A 62 8.59 15.22 4.29
C GLU A 62 7.63 14.90 3.13
N VAL A 63 6.34 15.23 3.36
CA VAL A 63 5.13 14.85 2.62
C VAL A 63 5.42 14.03 1.35
N LYS A 64 5.54 12.71 1.49
CA LYS A 64 5.49 11.79 0.36
C LYS A 64 4.06 11.39 0.12
N ASP A 65 3.50 12.03 -0.88
CA ASP A 65 2.17 11.79 -1.42
C ASP A 65 2.33 11.32 -2.86
N LEU A 66 2.05 10.04 -3.11
CA LEU A 66 2.10 9.45 -4.44
C LEU A 66 0.73 8.92 -4.81
N ALA A 67 0.10 9.53 -5.81
CA ALA A 67 -1.07 8.97 -6.48
C ALA A 67 -0.61 8.22 -7.74
N ALA A 68 -0.93 6.94 -7.84
CA ALA A 68 -0.53 6.10 -8.96
C ALA A 68 -1.43 4.86 -9.10
N ASP A 69 -1.37 4.23 -10.26
CA ASP A 69 -1.99 2.95 -10.54
C ASP A 69 -1.03 1.85 -10.06
N LEU A 70 -1.37 1.23 -8.94
CA LEU A 70 -0.51 0.32 -8.21
C LEU A 70 -0.88 -1.14 -8.52
N PRO A 71 0.05 -1.95 -9.04
CA PRO A 71 -0.13 -3.39 -9.14
C PRO A 71 -0.11 -4.03 -7.76
N VAL A 72 -1.12 -4.86 -7.48
CA VAL A 72 -1.33 -5.56 -6.23
C VAL A 72 -1.46 -7.05 -6.51
N LEU A 73 -0.67 -7.85 -5.80
CA LEU A 73 -0.83 -9.29 -5.73
C LEU A 73 -2.06 -9.62 -4.86
N CYS A 74 -3.08 -10.22 -5.45
CA CYS A 74 -4.28 -10.65 -4.76
C CYS A 74 -4.12 -12.08 -4.19
N ALA A 75 -5.01 -12.46 -3.29
CA ALA A 75 -4.99 -13.75 -2.61
C ALA A 75 -5.12 -14.97 -3.54
N ASP A 76 -5.71 -14.78 -4.72
CA ASP A 76 -5.80 -15.80 -5.77
C ASP A 76 -4.52 -15.95 -6.60
N GLY A 77 -3.49 -15.15 -6.32
CA GLY A 77 -2.20 -15.16 -7.01
C GLY A 77 -2.16 -14.26 -8.25
N GLU A 78 -3.28 -13.65 -8.64
CA GLU A 78 -3.34 -12.74 -9.78
C GLU A 78 -2.90 -11.33 -9.37
N VAL A 79 -2.22 -10.63 -10.30
CA VAL A 79 -1.86 -9.23 -10.11
C VAL A 79 -2.93 -8.34 -10.72
N ARG A 80 -3.51 -7.45 -9.92
CA ARG A 80 -4.52 -6.47 -10.35
C ARG A 80 -4.05 -5.07 -10.03
N THR A 81 -4.38 -4.12 -10.90
CA THR A 81 -3.96 -2.72 -10.76
C THR A 81 -5.11 -1.88 -10.21
N TYR A 82 -4.81 -1.06 -9.21
CA TYR A 82 -5.79 -0.19 -8.56
C TYR A 82 -5.27 1.24 -8.47
N ALA A 83 -6.14 2.22 -8.69
CA ALA A 83 -5.84 3.62 -8.40
C ALA A 83 -5.62 3.76 -6.89
N GLY A 84 -4.40 4.13 -6.49
CA GLY A 84 -3.99 4.24 -5.10
C GLY A 84 -3.31 5.56 -4.77
N ARG A 85 -3.37 5.95 -3.50
CA ARG A 85 -2.60 7.06 -2.93
C ARG A 85 -1.79 6.57 -1.74
N LEU A 86 -0.47 6.72 -1.79
CA LEU A 86 0.45 6.35 -0.71
C LEU A 86 0.82 7.61 0.08
N LEU A 87 0.70 7.54 1.40
CA LEU A 87 1.07 8.63 2.31
C LEU A 87 1.96 8.10 3.44
N VAL A 88 3.00 8.85 3.80
CA VAL A 88 3.75 8.60 5.04
C VAL A 88 2.95 9.10 6.23
N ILE A 89 2.86 8.27 7.27
CA ILE A 89 2.33 8.66 8.58
C ILE A 89 3.51 9.15 9.41
N SER A 90 3.43 10.38 9.90
CA SER A 90 4.45 10.97 10.78
C SER A 90 3.83 11.63 12.01
N ASP A 91 4.60 11.76 13.08
CA ASP A 91 4.22 12.55 14.25
C ASP A 91 4.38 14.07 14.02
N GLY A 92 3.98 14.88 14.99
CA GLY A 92 4.10 16.35 14.90
C GLY A 92 5.53 16.89 14.88
N LEU A 93 6.54 16.03 15.09
CA LEU A 93 7.97 16.37 15.00
C LEU A 93 8.58 15.93 13.66
N GLY A 94 7.79 15.30 12.78
CA GLY A 94 8.24 14.80 11.50
C GLY A 94 8.90 13.42 11.58
N THR A 95 8.75 12.66 12.67
CA THR A 95 9.25 11.29 12.75
C THR A 95 8.30 10.35 11.99
N ALA A 96 8.83 9.56 11.06
CA ALA A 96 8.03 8.54 10.38
C ALA A 96 7.56 7.45 11.35
N LEU A 97 6.27 7.14 11.33
CA LEU A 97 5.64 6.05 12.09
C LEU A 97 5.22 4.89 11.18
N GLY A 98 5.15 5.11 9.88
CA GLY A 98 4.75 4.12 8.89
C GLY A 98 4.20 4.75 7.63
N ALA A 99 3.41 3.99 6.88
CA ALA A 99 2.71 4.48 5.70
C ALA A 99 1.27 3.96 5.67
N THR A 100 0.40 4.74 5.05
CA THR A 100 -0.97 4.34 4.69
C THR A 100 -1.15 4.39 3.19
N ALA A 101 -2.02 3.52 2.68
CA ALA A 101 -2.42 3.50 1.29
C ALA A 101 -3.94 3.42 1.18
N VAL A 102 -4.51 4.26 0.33
CA VAL A 102 -5.94 4.29 0.03
C VAL A 102 -6.14 3.93 -1.43
N TYR A 103 -7.02 2.97 -1.70
CA TYR A 103 -7.31 2.47 -3.06
C TYR A 103 -8.78 2.65 -3.40
N ALA A 104 -9.09 2.88 -4.67
CA ALA A 104 -10.45 2.84 -5.20
C ALA A 104 -10.73 1.50 -5.90
N SER A 105 -11.95 0.98 -5.76
CA SER A 105 -12.37 -0.27 -6.42
C SER A 105 -12.50 -0.16 -7.94
N GLU A 106 -12.64 1.05 -8.44
CA GLU A 106 -12.85 1.37 -9.84
C GLU A 106 -12.07 2.65 -10.18
N GLY A 107 -11.69 2.82 -11.45
CA GLY A 107 -10.98 4.00 -11.95
C GLY A 107 -9.46 3.82 -12.06
N SER A 108 -8.81 4.89 -12.50
CA SER A 108 -7.36 4.97 -12.76
C SER A 108 -6.90 6.41 -12.52
N THR A 109 -5.68 6.55 -12.02
CA THR A 109 -4.96 7.83 -11.91
C THR A 109 -4.29 8.24 -13.22
N GLY A 110 -4.11 7.30 -14.16
CA GLY A 110 -3.34 7.48 -15.38
C GLY A 110 -1.82 7.50 -15.19
N VAL A 111 -1.33 7.26 -13.96
CA VAL A 111 0.10 7.30 -13.62
C VAL A 111 0.59 5.89 -13.31
N ALA A 112 1.48 5.36 -14.15
CA ALA A 112 2.16 4.09 -13.91
C ALA A 112 3.52 4.33 -13.22
N PRO A 113 3.71 3.95 -11.94
CA PRO A 113 4.90 4.32 -11.18
C PRO A 113 6.12 3.40 -11.46
N PHE A 114 5.91 2.31 -12.21
CA PHE A 114 6.92 1.32 -12.58
C PHE A 114 7.09 1.20 -14.11
N GLY A 115 6.68 2.24 -14.85
CA GLY A 115 6.80 2.33 -16.31
C GLY A 115 8.13 2.92 -16.77
#